data_AF-A0A7C6WMT7-F1
#
_entry.id   AF-A0A7C6WMT7-F1
#
_cell.length_a   1.000
_cell.length_b   1.000
_cell.length_c   1.000
_cell.angle_alpha   90.00
_cell.angle_beta   90.00
_cell.angle_gamma   90.00
#
_symmetry.space_group_name_H-M   'P 1'
#
loop_
_entity.id
_entity.type
_entity.pdbx_description
1 polymer ?
#
loop_
_entity_poly.entity_id
_entity_poly.type
_entity_poly.pdbx_seq_one_letter_code
_entity_poly.pdbx_strand_id
1 'polypeptide(L)' 'MCPMPCVPQETVLRNVKLARAYVPFQKLCSLYSPIDALKRGTAFPELYSPYVGVNKHYKPPRD' A
#
# COMPACT_ATOMS: atom_id res chain seq x y z
N MET A 1 37.40 3.01 10.82
CA MET A 1 36.53 4.10 11.28
C MET A 1 35.37 4.20 10.29
N CYS A 2 34.13 3.99 10.72
CA CYS A 2 32.96 4.12 9.85
C CYS A 2 32.60 5.61 9.76
N PRO A 3 32.73 6.27 8.58
CA PRO A 3 32.68 7.73 8.49
C PRO A 3 31.26 8.32 8.48
N MET A 4 30.21 7.49 8.60
CA MET A 4 28.83 7.95 8.55
C MET A 4 28.09 7.63 9.85
N PRO A 5 27.42 8.62 10.49
CA PRO A 5 26.60 8.36 11.66
C PRO A 5 25.46 7.41 11.29
N CYS A 6 25.18 6.43 12.15
CA CYS A 6 24.07 5.50 11.97
C CYS A 6 22.76 6.29 11.86
N VAL A 7 21.99 6.08 10.80
CA VAL A 7 20.65 6.65 10.69
C VAL A 7 19.77 5.93 11.73
N PRO A 8 19.12 6.65 12.65
CA PRO A 8 18.22 6.03 13.62
C PRO A 8 17.13 5.24 12.87
N GLN A 9 16.87 4.01 13.34
CA GLN A 9 16.10 3.01 12.60
C GLN A 9 14.68 3.48 12.23
N GLU A 10 14.05 4.34 13.05
CA GLU A 10 12.67 4.78 12.85
C GLU A 10 12.44 6.21 13.36
N THR A 11 11.84 7.06 12.51
CA THR A 11 11.16 8.29 12.96
C THR A 11 9.89 7.93 13.72
N VAL A 12 9.72 8.46 14.93
CA VAL A 12 8.49 8.28 15.72
C VAL A 12 7.29 8.81 14.95
N LEU A 13 6.42 7.91 14.49
CA LEU A 13 5.19 8.28 13.81
C LEU A 13 4.19 8.82 14.84
N ARG A 14 3.89 10.12 14.78
CA ARG A 14 2.89 10.77 15.64
C ARG A 14 1.58 10.92 14.88
N ASN A 15 0.45 10.64 15.54
CA ASN A 15 -0.90 10.84 14.99
C ASN A 15 -1.21 10.12 13.66
N VAL A 16 -0.53 9.00 13.38
CA VAL A 16 -0.83 8.16 12.21
C VAL A 16 -1.85 7.08 12.58
N LYS A 17 -2.69 6.68 11.61
CA LYS A 17 -3.52 5.48 11.75
C LYS A 17 -2.64 4.24 11.62
N LEU A 18 -2.97 3.16 12.33
CA LEU A 18 -2.33 1.87 12.16
C LEU A 18 -2.45 1.41 10.70
N ALA A 19 -1.38 0.77 10.20
CA ALA A 19 -1.42 0.12 8.90
C ALA A 19 -2.54 -0.92 8.85
N ARG A 20 -3.27 -0.98 7.74
CA ARG A 20 -4.34 -1.94 7.51
C ARG A 20 -4.03 -2.72 6.24
N ALA A 21 -4.16 -4.03 6.32
CA ALA A 21 -4.14 -4.91 5.14
C ALA A 21 -5.56 -5.44 4.89
N TYR A 22 -6.00 -5.42 3.64
CA TYR A 22 -7.23 -6.08 3.21
C TYR A 22 -6.85 -7.41 2.56
N VAL A 23 -7.20 -8.53 3.20
CA VAL A 23 -6.81 -9.88 2.78
C VAL A 23 -8.09 -10.72 2.56
N PRO A 24 -8.70 -10.67 1.37
CA PRO A 24 -9.86 -11.49 1.03
C PRO A 24 -9.46 -12.92 0.63
N PHE A 25 -10.41 -13.85 0.65
CA PHE A 25 -10.23 -15.18 0.05
C PHE A 25 -10.26 -15.07 -1.47
N GLN A 26 -9.13 -15.39 -2.10
CA GLN A 26 -8.94 -15.28 -3.54
C GLN A 26 -9.41 -16.55 -4.25
N LYS A 27 -10.29 -16.40 -5.24
CA LYS A 27 -10.77 -17.50 -6.09
C LYS A 27 -10.37 -17.25 -7.54
N LEU A 28 -9.92 -18.29 -8.24
CA LEU A 28 -9.43 -18.18 -9.63
C LEU A 28 -10.55 -18.10 -10.70
N CYS A 29 -11.77 -17.76 -10.29
CA CYS A 29 -12.94 -17.72 -11.18
C CYS A 29 -13.10 -16.39 -11.91
N SER A 30 -12.69 -15.27 -11.28
CA SER A 30 -12.89 -13.92 -11.79
C SER A 30 -11.58 -13.15 -11.73
N LEU A 31 -10.78 -13.27 -12.79
CA LEU A 31 -9.48 -12.63 -12.89
C LEU A 31 -9.46 -11.59 -14.01
N TYR A 32 -8.61 -10.58 -13.84
CA TYR A 32 -8.21 -9.73 -14.96
C TYR A 32 -7.40 -10.51 -15.99
N SER A 33 -7.45 -10.06 -17.25
CA SER A 33 -6.52 -10.54 -18.27
C SER A 33 -5.07 -10.29 -17.85
N PRO A 34 -4.08 -11.06 -18.35
CA PRO A 34 -2.68 -10.85 -17.94
C PRO A 34 -2.18 -9.41 -18.13
N ILE A 35 -2.57 -8.77 -19.24
CA ILE A 35 -2.18 -7.37 -19.52
C ILE A 35 -2.85 -6.40 -18.54
N ASP A 36 -4.12 -6.62 -18.20
CA ASP A 36 -4.83 -5.74 -17.26
C ASP A 36 -4.37 -5.96 -15.81
N ALA A 37 -4.07 -7.20 -15.44
CA ALA A 37 -3.54 -7.56 -14.15
C ALA A 37 -2.19 -6.87 -13.90
N LEU A 38 -1.30 -6.87 -14.90
CA LEU A 38 -0.02 -6.18 -14.85
C LEU A 38 -0.19 -4.67 -14.66
N LYS A 39 -1.10 -4.05 -15.42
CA LYS A 39 -1.39 -2.60 -15.30
C LYS A 39 -1.95 -2.24 -13.91
N ARG A 40 -2.69 -3.15 -13.28
CA ARG A 40 -3.37 -2.92 -11.99
C ARG A 40 -2.54 -3.34 -10.78
N GLY A 41 -1.48 -4.12 -10.97
CA GLY A 41 -0.67 -4.69 -9.90
C GLY A 41 -1.34 -5.85 -9.15
N THR A 42 -2.44 -6.40 -9.68
CA THR A 42 -3.15 -7.55 -9.12
C THR A 42 -3.99 -8.24 -10.19
N ALA A 43 -4.08 -9.57 -10.15
CA ALA A 43 -5.00 -10.34 -11.00
C ALA A 43 -6.44 -10.34 -10.48
N PHE A 44 -6.64 -9.99 -9.20
CA PHE A 44 -7.89 -10.13 -8.47
C PHE A 44 -8.62 -8.78 -8.39
N PRO A 45 -9.82 -8.64 -8.99
CA PRO A 45 -10.58 -7.40 -8.98
C PRO A 45 -10.85 -6.83 -7.58
N GLU A 46 -11.10 -7.68 -6.60
CA GLU A 46 -11.37 -7.32 -5.21
C GLU A 46 -10.18 -6.66 -4.50
N LEU A 47 -8.96 -6.83 -5.03
CA LEU A 47 -7.75 -6.20 -4.52
C LEU A 47 -7.40 -4.88 -5.21
N TYR A 48 -8.10 -4.53 -6.29
CA TYR A 48 -7.82 -3.28 -7.01
C TYR A 48 -8.48 -2.09 -6.30
N SER A 49 -7.68 -1.31 -5.57
CA SER A 49 -8.12 -0.09 -4.86
C SER A 49 -9.36 -0.31 -3.94
N PRO A 50 -9.31 -1.28 -3.00
CA PRO A 50 -10.48 -1.71 -2.22
C PRO A 50 -10.99 -0.64 -1.24
N TYR A 51 -10.13 0.32 -0.84
CA TYR A 51 -10.49 1.36 0.11
C TYR A 51 -11.21 2.53 -0.57
N VAL A 52 -12.48 2.75 -0.27
CA VAL A 52 -13.24 3.93 -0.74
C VAL A 52 -13.10 5.12 0.23
N GLY A 53 -13.20 6.36 -0.28
CA GLY A 53 -13.23 7.59 0.52
C GLY A 53 -11.87 8.20 0.89
N VAL A 54 -11.85 8.98 1.98
CA VAL A 54 -10.75 9.87 2.44
C VAL A 54 -9.37 9.20 2.56
N ASN A 55 -9.33 7.87 2.63
CA ASN A 55 -8.10 7.08 2.74
C ASN A 55 -7.34 6.89 1.41
N LYS A 56 -7.88 7.31 0.25
CA LYS A 56 -7.18 7.24 -1.06
C LYS A 56 -6.14 8.34 -1.27
N HIS A 57 -6.19 9.43 -0.49
CA HIS A 57 -5.31 10.59 -0.66
C HIS A 57 -4.48 10.84 0.58
N TYR A 58 -3.36 10.13 0.71
CA TYR A 58 -2.28 10.64 1.55
C TYR A 58 -1.72 11.88 0.85
N LYS A 59 -2.00 13.08 1.39
CA LYS A 59 -1.26 14.29 1.04
C LYS A 59 -0.09 14.37 2.02
N PRO A 60 1.16 14.24 1.57
CA PRO A 60 2.28 14.48 2.45
C PRO A 60 2.16 15.90 3.03
N PRO A 61 2.53 16.11 4.31
CA PRO A 61 2.72 17.45 4.85
C PRO A 61 3.63 18.25 3.91
N ARG A 62 3.27 19.52 3.65
CA ARG A 62 4.19 20.46 3.00
C ARG A 62 4.97 21.13 4.13
N ASP A 63 6.26 20.84 4.18
CA ASP A 63 7.23 21.62 4.97
C ASP A 63 7.46 22.99 4.32
#